data_AF-A0A950NL14-F1
#
_entry.id   AF-A0A950NL14-F1
#
_cell.length_a   1.000
_cell.length_b   1.000
_cell.length_c   1.000
_cell.angle_alpha   90.00
_cell.angle_beta   90.00
_cell.angle_gamma   90.00
#
_symmetry.space_group_name_H-M   'P 1'
#
loop_
_entity.id
_entity.type
_entity.pdbx_description
1 polymer ?
#
loop_
_entity_poly.entity_id
_entity_poly.type
_entity_poly.pdbx_seq_one_letter_code
_entity_poly.pdbx_strand_id
1 'polypeptide(L)'
;MNAASKSSGGDAEGRPPAPVPARPSLRALNKGVQRCRACDLWEGATQAVMGEGSLRASLVLVGEQPGDREDREGHPFVGPAGGILSRGLERAGIPRGEVFITNAVKHFRYKASGKRRIHQRPDRWQVQACMPWLDAELALIKPKALMCLGATAAQA
;
A
#
# COMPACT_ATOMS: atom_id res chain seq x y z
N MET A 1 -27.55 -24.87 -14.40
CA MET A 1 -27.48 -23.39 -14.58
C MET A 1 -26.43 -22.87 -13.62
N ASN A 2 -25.17 -22.71 -14.06
CA ASN A 2 -24.11 -22.13 -13.23
C ASN A 2 -23.53 -20.95 -13.99
N ALA A 3 -23.86 -19.74 -13.53
CA ALA A 3 -23.26 -18.51 -14.00
C ALA A 3 -21.84 -18.43 -13.44
N ALA A 4 -20.86 -18.83 -14.27
CA ALA A 4 -19.48 -18.44 -14.06
C ALA A 4 -19.41 -16.90 -14.13
N SER A 5 -19.17 -16.27 -12.99
CA SER A 5 -18.88 -14.84 -12.90
C SER A 5 -17.59 -14.57 -13.67
N LYS A 6 -17.73 -14.07 -14.90
CA LYS A 6 -16.64 -13.57 -15.72
C LYS A 6 -15.92 -12.46 -14.94
N SER A 7 -14.68 -12.71 -14.55
CA SER A 7 -13.75 -11.64 -14.17
C SER A 7 -13.43 -10.87 -15.44
N SER A 8 -14.16 -9.80 -15.71
CA SER A 8 -13.81 -8.85 -16.76
C SER A 8 -12.47 -8.22 -16.40
N GLY A 9 -11.40 -8.65 -17.08
CA GLY A 9 -10.20 -7.84 -17.21
C GLY A 9 -10.64 -6.54 -17.87
N GLY A 10 -10.77 -5.48 -17.06
CA GLY A 10 -11.03 -4.14 -17.55
C GLY A 10 -9.72 -3.60 -18.09
N ASP A 11 -9.68 -3.38 -19.39
CA ASP A 11 -8.55 -2.86 -20.13
C ASP A 11 -7.99 -1.57 -19.49
N ALA A 12 -6.67 -1.45 -19.48
CA ALA A 12 -5.93 -0.32 -18.91
C ALA A 12 -6.12 1.01 -19.69
N GLU A 13 -6.91 1.00 -20.76
CA GLU A 13 -7.15 2.17 -21.61
C GLU A 13 -8.05 3.20 -20.92
N GLY A 14 -7.54 4.43 -20.78
CA GLY A 14 -8.30 5.59 -20.31
C GLY A 14 -8.20 5.92 -18.82
N ARG A 15 -7.43 5.18 -18.02
CA ARG A 15 -7.21 5.54 -16.60
C ARG A 15 -6.14 6.63 -16.46
N PRO A 16 -6.34 7.62 -15.58
CA PRO A 16 -5.34 8.65 -15.37
C PRO A 16 -4.08 8.06 -14.71
N PRO A 17 -2.88 8.59 -15.01
CA PRO A 17 -1.68 8.19 -14.29
C PRO A 17 -1.79 8.54 -12.81
N ALA A 18 -0.99 7.87 -11.97
CA ALA A 18 -0.86 8.22 -10.56
C ALA A 18 -0.41 9.69 -10.43
N PRO A 19 -1.15 10.57 -9.72
CA PRO A 19 -0.84 12.00 -9.65
C PRO A 19 0.29 12.30 -8.66
N VAL A 20 1.47 11.71 -8.87
CA VAL A 20 2.66 11.95 -8.06
C VAL A 20 3.12 13.40 -8.24
N PRO A 21 3.30 14.19 -7.16
CA PRO A 21 3.70 15.58 -7.25
C PRO A 21 5.13 15.73 -7.81
N ALA A 22 5.33 16.71 -8.69
CA ALA A 22 6.64 17.00 -9.30
C ALA A 22 7.76 17.33 -8.30
N ARG A 23 7.40 17.81 -7.09
CA ARG A 23 8.31 18.00 -5.96
C ARG A 23 7.85 17.15 -4.77
N PRO A 24 8.29 15.87 -4.71
CA PRO A 24 7.87 14.97 -3.66
C PRO A 24 8.32 15.43 -2.27
N SER A 25 7.43 15.28 -1.31
CA SER A 25 7.69 15.22 0.13
C SER A 25 6.65 14.28 0.72
N LEU A 26 6.87 13.65 1.87
CA LEU A 26 5.86 12.75 2.44
C LEU A 26 4.48 13.42 2.57
N ARG A 27 4.46 14.69 2.98
CA ARG A 27 3.22 15.47 3.05
C ARG A 27 2.57 15.67 1.67
N ALA A 28 3.35 15.98 0.64
CA ALA A 28 2.83 16.16 -0.71
C ALA A 28 2.36 14.82 -1.33
N LEU A 29 3.10 13.74 -1.09
CA LEU A 29 2.72 12.39 -1.52
C LEU A 29 1.43 11.95 -0.84
N ASN A 30 1.30 12.14 0.48
CA ASN A 30 0.08 11.83 1.20
C ASN A 30 -1.12 12.60 0.64
N LYS A 31 -1.00 13.92 0.43
CA LYS A 31 -2.07 14.70 -0.21
C LYS A 31 -2.42 14.22 -1.62
N GLY A 32 -1.42 13.85 -2.42
CA GLY A 32 -1.61 13.40 -3.79
C GLY A 32 -2.33 12.05 -3.87
N VAL A 33 -1.93 11.09 -3.03
CA VAL A 33 -2.50 9.74 -3.07
C VAL A 33 -3.98 9.72 -2.72
N GLN A 34 -4.45 10.63 -1.84
CA GLN A 34 -5.88 10.73 -1.49
C GLN A 34 -6.76 11.08 -2.71
N ARG A 35 -6.16 11.65 -3.75
CA ARG A 35 -6.82 12.01 -5.02
C ARG A 35 -6.49 11.03 -6.14
N CYS A 36 -5.72 9.98 -5.87
CA CYS A 36 -5.31 9.02 -6.88
C CYS A 36 -6.53 8.25 -7.42
N ARG A 37 -6.59 8.14 -8.76
CA ARG A 37 -7.63 7.42 -9.51
C ARG A 37 -7.02 6.49 -10.56
N ALA A 38 -5.76 6.10 -10.38
CA ALA A 38 -5.01 5.30 -11.35
C ALA A 38 -5.43 3.83 -11.43
N CYS A 39 -6.13 3.34 -10.41
CA CYS A 39 -6.78 2.04 -10.40
C CYS A 39 -8.25 2.16 -9.96
N ASP A 40 -8.96 1.06 -9.76
CA ASP A 40 -10.37 1.00 -9.32
C ASP A 40 -10.49 0.97 -7.79
N LEU A 41 -9.40 0.67 -7.07
CA LEU A 41 -9.44 0.42 -5.63
C LEU A 41 -9.86 1.65 -4.80
N TRP A 42 -9.70 2.86 -5.32
CA TRP A 42 -10.13 4.08 -4.64
C TRP A 42 -11.66 4.14 -4.43
N GLU A 43 -12.44 3.42 -5.24
CA GLU A 43 -13.90 3.46 -5.18
C GLU A 43 -14.43 2.78 -3.91
N GLY A 44 -13.78 1.69 -3.49
CA GLY A 44 -14.21 0.89 -2.34
C GLY A 44 -13.47 1.20 -1.04
N ALA A 45 -12.22 1.68 -1.12
CA ALA A 45 -11.42 2.04 0.03
C ALA A 45 -12.00 3.26 0.77
N THR A 46 -11.78 3.35 2.09
CA THR A 46 -12.17 4.55 2.85
C THR A 46 -11.22 5.71 2.57
N GLN A 47 -9.94 5.43 2.43
CA GLN A 47 -8.90 6.40 2.09
C GLN A 47 -7.66 5.67 1.59
N ALA A 48 -6.74 6.42 0.99
CA ALA A 48 -5.40 5.88 0.72
C ALA A 48 -4.56 5.87 1.99
N VAL A 49 -3.66 4.90 2.12
CA VAL A 49 -2.67 4.82 3.21
C VAL A 49 -1.27 4.92 2.59
N MET A 50 -0.61 6.05 2.83
CA MET A 50 0.82 6.21 2.49
C MET A 50 1.72 5.54 3.52
N GLY A 51 2.98 5.36 3.13
CA GLY A 51 4.02 4.93 4.04
C GLY A 51 4.35 5.98 5.10
N GLU A 52 4.84 5.49 6.23
CA GLU A 52 5.16 6.28 7.41
C GLU A 52 6.47 5.80 8.05
N GLY A 53 7.17 6.72 8.71
CA GLY A 53 8.41 6.43 9.44
C GLY A 53 9.51 7.45 9.15
N SER A 54 10.75 7.06 9.42
CA SER A 54 11.90 7.96 9.29
C SER A 54 12.25 8.23 7.83
N LEU A 55 12.39 9.52 7.47
CA LEU A 55 12.95 9.95 6.18
C LEU A 55 14.42 9.56 5.99
N ARG A 56 15.11 9.17 7.07
CA ARG A 56 16.51 8.71 7.07
C ARG A 56 16.62 7.20 7.30
N ALA A 57 15.52 6.47 7.15
CA ALA A 57 15.48 5.03 7.39
C ALA A 57 16.47 4.30 6.47
N SER A 58 17.36 3.51 7.07
CA SER A 58 18.25 2.62 6.31
C SER A 58 17.53 1.35 5.83
N LEU A 59 16.41 1.01 6.46
CA LEU A 59 15.55 -0.13 6.11
C LEU A 59 14.13 0.36 5.82
N VAL A 60 13.61 -0.01 4.66
CA VAL A 60 12.19 0.15 4.31
C VAL A 60 11.51 -1.22 4.30
N LEU A 61 10.35 -1.32 4.95
CA LEU A 61 9.49 -2.51 4.92
C LEU A 61 8.30 -2.26 4.00
N VAL A 62 8.07 -3.19 3.08
CA VAL A 62 7.02 -3.08 2.05
C VAL A 62 6.05 -4.25 2.20
N GLY A 63 4.81 -3.96 2.59
CA GLY A 63 3.70 -4.92 2.57
C GLY A 63 2.95 -4.92 1.24
N GLU A 64 1.87 -5.69 1.18
CA GLU A 64 1.02 -5.80 -0.02
C GLU A 64 0.10 -4.59 -0.20
N GLN A 65 -0.79 -4.35 0.75
CA GLN A 65 -1.81 -3.30 0.73
C GLN A 65 -2.29 -3.00 2.16
N PRO A 66 -3.04 -1.90 2.38
CA PRO A 66 -3.65 -1.63 3.69
C PRO A 66 -4.69 -2.70 4.01
N GLY A 67 -4.82 -3.06 5.28
CA GLY A 67 -5.90 -3.89 5.78
C GLY A 67 -7.10 -3.07 6.24
N ASP A 68 -8.07 -3.76 6.84
CA ASP A 68 -9.33 -3.16 7.31
C ASP A 68 -9.13 -2.06 8.36
N ARG A 69 -8.13 -2.20 9.23
CA ARG A 69 -7.84 -1.22 10.28
C ARG A 69 -7.03 -0.05 9.71
N GLU A 70 -6.01 -0.35 8.92
CA GLU A 70 -5.17 0.63 8.24
C GLU A 70 -5.99 1.56 7.35
N ASP A 71 -6.92 1.02 6.57
CA ASP A 71 -7.81 1.81 5.70
C ASP A 71 -8.75 2.73 6.49
N ARG A 72 -9.18 2.36 7.70
CA ARG A 72 -9.99 3.28 8.53
C ARG A 72 -9.15 4.32 9.25
N GLU A 73 -7.97 3.92 9.73
CA GLU A 73 -7.13 4.77 10.58
C GLU A 73 -6.15 5.64 9.79
N GLY A 74 -5.88 5.31 8.51
CA GLY A 74 -4.97 6.07 7.65
C GLY A 74 -3.48 5.78 7.89
N HIS A 75 -3.15 4.76 8.69
CA HIS A 75 -1.79 4.44 9.11
C HIS A 75 -1.40 3.00 8.70
N PRO A 76 -0.18 2.76 8.19
CA PRO A 76 0.25 1.43 7.76
C PRO A 76 0.60 0.54 8.98
N PHE A 77 0.25 -0.74 8.89
CA PHE A 77 0.60 -1.76 9.89
C PHE A 77 0.18 -1.39 11.32
N VAL A 78 -1.09 -0.99 11.49
CA VAL A 78 -1.72 -0.78 12.80
C VAL A 78 -2.58 -1.97 13.23
N GLY A 79 -2.98 -2.85 12.31
CA GLY A 79 -3.76 -4.05 12.59
C GLY A 79 -2.97 -5.19 13.27
N PRO A 80 -3.57 -6.39 13.37
CA PRO A 80 -2.93 -7.56 13.98
C PRO A 80 -1.56 -7.92 13.38
N ALA A 81 -1.44 -7.84 12.06
CA ALA A 81 -0.16 -8.04 11.36
C ALA A 81 0.89 -6.99 11.74
N GLY A 82 0.46 -5.74 11.96
CA GLY A 82 1.30 -4.67 12.47
C GLY A 82 1.86 -4.94 13.88
N GLY A 83 1.04 -5.56 14.74
CA GLY A 83 1.49 -6.02 16.05
C GLY A 83 2.53 -7.15 15.98
N ILE A 84 2.37 -8.08 15.04
CA ILE A 84 3.38 -9.13 14.78
C ILE A 84 4.68 -8.49 14.29
N LEU A 85 4.58 -7.55 13.33
CA LEU A 85 5.74 -6.84 12.81
C LEU A 85 6.49 -6.09 13.92
N SER A 86 5.79 -5.35 14.79
CA SER A 86 6.42 -4.64 15.91
C SER A 86 7.22 -5.59 16.80
N ARG A 87 6.65 -6.75 17.17
CA ARG A 87 7.37 -7.75 17.98
C ARG A 87 8.57 -8.36 17.25
N GLY A 88 8.48 -8.52 15.93
CA GLY A 88 9.60 -8.98 15.10
C GLY A 88 10.75 -7.98 15.10
N LEU A 89 10.46 -6.69 14.89
CA LEU A 89 11.43 -5.60 14.95
C LEU A 89 12.09 -5.51 16.32
N GLU A 90 11.29 -5.57 17.40
CA GLU A 90 11.78 -5.56 18.78
C GLU A 90 12.76 -6.71 19.04
N ARG A 91 12.40 -7.94 18.66
CA ARG A 91 13.27 -9.12 18.80
C ARG A 91 14.55 -9.03 17.98
N ALA A 92 14.50 -8.34 16.84
CA ALA A 92 15.66 -8.08 16.00
C ALA A 92 16.51 -6.90 16.49
N GLY A 93 16.10 -6.20 17.56
CA GLY A 93 16.78 -5.01 18.05
C GLY A 93 16.67 -3.81 17.11
N ILE A 94 15.65 -3.76 16.25
CA ILE A 94 15.43 -2.68 15.29
C ILE A 94 14.33 -1.75 15.83
N PRO A 95 14.65 -0.49 16.16
CA PRO A 95 13.63 0.46 16.61
C PRO A 95 12.63 0.77 15.49
N ARG A 96 11.31 0.66 15.77
CA ARG A 96 10.27 0.96 14.78
C ARG A 96 10.35 2.41 14.27
N GLY A 97 10.85 3.35 15.08
CA GLY A 97 11.04 4.75 14.69
C GLY A 97 12.19 4.97 13.69
N GLU A 98 13.06 3.99 13.48
CA GLU A 98 14.22 4.08 12.57
C GLU A 98 13.96 3.45 11.20
N VAL A 99 12.82 2.78 11.03
CA VAL A 99 12.41 2.21 9.75
C VAL A 99 11.37 3.09 9.08
N PHE A 100 11.16 2.83 7.79
CA PHE A 100 10.02 3.36 7.05
C PHE A 100 9.16 2.19 6.57
N ILE A 101 7.85 2.26 6.79
CA ILE A 101 6.92 1.16 6.56
C ILE A 101 5.88 1.63 5.56
N THR A 102 5.67 0.84 4.51
CA THR A 102 4.73 1.16 3.43
C THR A 102 4.12 -0.10 2.82
N ASN A 103 3.26 0.06 1.82
CA ASN A 103 2.68 -1.01 1.03
C ASN A 103 2.88 -0.77 -0.46
N ALA A 104 2.95 -1.84 -1.25
CA ALA A 104 3.01 -1.76 -2.72
C ALA A 104 1.76 -1.08 -3.30
N VAL A 105 0.58 -1.40 -2.77
CA VAL A 105 -0.70 -0.77 -3.13
C VAL A 105 -1.17 0.13 -1.99
N LYS A 106 -1.73 1.30 -2.30
CA LYS A 106 -2.12 2.33 -1.30
C LYS A 106 -3.59 2.31 -0.89
N HIS A 107 -4.44 1.52 -1.54
CA HIS A 107 -5.87 1.41 -1.22
C HIS A 107 -6.23 -0.03 -0.85
N PHE A 108 -7.12 -0.22 0.12
CA PHE A 108 -7.54 -1.55 0.56
C PHE A 108 -8.50 -2.19 -0.43
N ARG A 109 -8.08 -3.30 -1.04
CA ARG A 109 -8.95 -4.19 -1.83
C ARG A 109 -9.63 -5.20 -0.92
N TYR A 110 -10.96 -5.21 -0.96
CA TYR A 110 -11.76 -6.17 -0.21
C TYR A 110 -13.05 -6.53 -0.92
N LYS A 111 -13.67 -7.63 -0.47
CA LYS A 111 -15.06 -7.98 -0.78
C LYS A 111 -15.91 -7.78 0.47
N ALA A 112 -17.01 -7.04 0.36
CA ALA A 112 -17.97 -6.89 1.44
C ALA A 112 -18.75 -8.20 1.66
N SER A 113 -18.86 -8.63 2.92
CA SER A 113 -19.67 -9.77 3.33
C SER A 113 -20.43 -9.40 4.60
N GLY A 114 -21.65 -8.88 4.44
CA GLY A 114 -22.39 -8.24 5.51
C GLY A 114 -21.62 -7.03 6.04
N LYS A 115 -21.39 -6.96 7.35
CA LYS A 115 -20.61 -5.88 7.99
C LYS A 115 -19.09 -6.07 7.91
N ARG A 116 -18.60 -7.20 7.38
CA ARG A 116 -17.16 -7.51 7.32
C ARG A 116 -16.58 -7.14 5.96
N ARG A 117 -15.35 -6.62 5.99
CA ARG A 117 -14.52 -6.38 4.79
C ARG A 117 -13.47 -7.48 4.69
N ILE A 118 -13.63 -8.38 3.73
CA ILE A 118 -12.74 -9.53 3.55
C ILE A 118 -11.65 -9.13 2.56
N HIS A 119 -10.41 -9.07 3.03
CA HIS A 119 -9.23 -8.75 2.23
C HIS A 119 -9.16 -9.59 0.94
N GLN A 120 -8.81 -8.96 -0.18
CA GLN A 120 -8.58 -9.62 -1.47
C GLN A 120 -7.22 -9.16 -1.99
N ARG A 121 -6.36 -10.10 -2.42
CA ARG A 121 -5.06 -9.76 -3.00
C ARG A 121 -5.23 -8.79 -4.19
N PRO A 122 -4.43 -7.73 -4.35
CA PRO A 122 -4.47 -6.87 -5.53
C PRO A 122 -4.12 -7.62 -6.82
N ASP A 123 -4.75 -7.25 -7.92
CA ASP A 123 -4.39 -7.73 -9.25
C ASP A 123 -3.06 -7.10 -9.69
N ARG A 124 -2.34 -7.77 -10.60
CA ARG A 124 -1.05 -7.28 -11.11
C ARG A 124 -1.12 -5.85 -11.65
N TRP A 125 -2.18 -5.54 -12.38
CA TRP A 125 -2.35 -4.21 -12.96
C TRP A 125 -2.61 -3.13 -11.88
N GLN A 126 -3.23 -3.48 -10.74
CA GLN A 126 -3.42 -2.57 -9.60
C GLN A 126 -2.10 -2.28 -8.91
N VAL A 127 -1.23 -3.29 -8.78
CA VAL A 127 0.14 -3.11 -8.29
C VAL A 127 0.90 -2.15 -9.21
N GLN A 128 0.91 -2.43 -10.52
CA GLN A 128 1.57 -1.59 -11.52
C GLN A 128 1.07 -0.13 -11.50
N ALA A 129 -0.25 0.08 -11.40
CA ALA A 129 -0.83 1.41 -11.32
C ALA A 129 -0.41 2.18 -10.03
N CYS A 130 -0.03 1.47 -8.98
CA CYS A 130 0.40 2.06 -7.71
C CYS A 130 1.92 2.24 -7.58
N MET A 131 2.73 1.57 -8.42
CA MET A 131 4.19 1.63 -8.38
C MET A 131 4.78 3.05 -8.35
N PRO A 132 4.25 4.03 -9.11
CA PRO A 132 4.78 5.40 -9.04
C PRO A 132 4.78 6.00 -7.62
N TRP A 133 3.85 5.59 -6.76
CA TRP A 133 3.83 6.03 -5.35
C TRP A 133 4.93 5.38 -4.52
N LEU A 134 5.17 4.08 -4.71
CA LEU A 134 6.24 3.37 -4.02
C LEU A 134 7.61 3.90 -4.49
N ASP A 135 7.80 4.09 -5.79
CA ASP A 135 9.03 4.67 -6.34
C ASP A 135 9.30 6.06 -5.77
N ALA A 136 8.27 6.90 -5.64
CA ALA A 136 8.41 8.23 -5.06
C ALA A 136 8.79 8.19 -3.57
N GLU A 137 8.25 7.24 -2.79
CA GLU A 137 8.69 7.00 -1.41
C GLU A 137 10.15 6.56 -1.37
N LEU A 138 10.52 5.54 -2.16
CA LEU A 138 11.88 5.02 -2.19
C LEU A 138 12.90 6.06 -2.65
N ALA A 139 12.55 6.91 -3.61
CA ALA A 139 13.39 8.01 -4.06
C ALA A 139 13.60 9.09 -2.98
N LEU A 140 12.62 9.29 -2.09
CA LEU A 140 12.74 10.19 -0.94
C LEU A 140 13.58 9.59 0.17
N ILE A 141 13.40 8.31 0.50
CA ILE A 141 14.06 7.64 1.62
C ILE A 141 15.50 7.23 1.26
N LYS A 142 15.72 6.75 0.03
CA LYS A 142 16.98 6.15 -0.44
C LYS A 142 17.52 5.10 0.55
N PRO A 143 16.73 4.07 0.88
CA PRO A 143 17.12 3.08 1.89
C PRO A 143 18.31 2.24 1.40
N LYS A 144 19.04 1.65 2.35
CA LYS A 144 20.11 0.69 2.05
C LYS A 144 19.56 -0.72 1.78
N ALA A 145 18.40 -1.03 2.33
CA ALA A 145 17.75 -2.33 2.19
C ALA A 145 16.22 -2.22 2.14
N LEU A 146 15.62 -3.17 1.43
CA LEU A 146 14.17 -3.38 1.36
C LEU A 146 13.83 -4.74 1.95
N MET A 147 12.82 -4.79 2.81
CA MET A 147 12.22 -6.03 3.31
C MET A 147 10.80 -6.18 2.76
N CYS A 148 10.63 -7.08 1.80
CA CYS A 148 9.33 -7.37 1.20
C CYS A 148 8.56 -8.37 2.08
N LEU A 149 7.45 -7.91 2.65
CA LEU A 149 6.58 -8.67 3.54
C LEU A 149 5.49 -9.39 2.73
N GLY A 150 5.88 -10.45 2.03
CA GLY A 150 4.98 -11.31 1.24
C GLY A 150 5.21 -11.24 -0.27
N ALA A 151 4.56 -12.14 -1.01
CA ALA A 151 4.84 -12.36 -2.43
C ALA A 151 4.51 -11.16 -3.31
N THR A 152 3.42 -10.43 -3.04
CA THR A 152 3.06 -9.25 -3.85
C THR A 152 4.08 -8.14 -3.70
N ALA A 153 4.58 -7.88 -2.49
CA ALA A 153 5.65 -6.90 -2.27
C ALA A 153 6.97 -7.30 -2.94
N ALA A 154 7.25 -8.61 -3.04
CA ALA A 154 8.46 -9.12 -3.70
C ALA A 154 8.36 -9.15 -5.23
N GLN A 155 7.15 -9.08 -5.79
CA GLN A 155 6.87 -9.11 -7.23
C GLN A 155 6.51 -7.74 -7.80
N ALA A 156 6.42 -6.74 -6.94
CA ALA A 156 6.12 -5.35 -7.27
C ALA A 156 7.32 -4.70 -7.98
#